data_AF-A0A8T5N1H2-F1
#
_entry.id   AF-A0A8T5N1H2-F1
#
_cell.length_a   1.000
_cell.length_b   1.000
_cell.length_c   1.000
_cell.angle_alpha   90.00
_cell.angle_beta   90.00
_cell.angle_gamma   90.00
#
_symmetry.space_group_name_H-M   'P 1'
#
loop_
_entity.id
_entity.type
_entity.pdbx_description
1 polymer ?
#
loop_
_entity_poly.entity_id
_entity_poly.type
_entity_poly.pdbx_seq_one_letter_code
_entity_poly.pdbx_strand_id
1 'polypeptide(L)'
;MNEYDIIMPYLVGAVSAVVTAIVVKIISSKVEKQLREKGYAVEKIRVERNVTRTTFRCPKCRQIFTAEEKTRPFKVRCPHCGIKGMLK
;
A
#
# COMPACT_ATOMS: atom_id res chain seq x y z
N MET A 1 11.67 -53.85 -33.31
CA MET A 1 11.61 -52.66 -32.45
C MET A 1 11.73 -51.44 -33.35
N ASN A 2 10.72 -50.58 -33.40
CA ASN A 2 10.80 -49.34 -34.16
C ASN A 2 11.55 -48.28 -33.34
N GLU A 3 12.40 -47.52 -34.00
CA GLU A 3 13.24 -46.45 -33.45
C GLU A 3 12.44 -45.33 -32.73
N TYR A 4 11.12 -45.29 -32.94
CA TYR A 4 10.19 -44.32 -32.37
C TYR A 4 9.77 -44.60 -30.91
N ASP A 5 9.93 -45.83 -30.41
CA ASP A 5 9.51 -46.21 -29.05
C ASP A 5 10.36 -45.53 -27.96
N ILE A 6 11.61 -45.19 -28.29
CA ILE A 6 12.59 -44.61 -27.36
C ILE A 6 12.58 -43.07 -27.42
N ILE A 7 12.34 -42.50 -28.60
CA ILE A 7 12.46 -41.04 -28.85
C ILE A 7 11.18 -40.30 -28.44
N MET A 8 10.01 -40.92 -28.62
CA MET A 8 8.70 -40.34 -28.27
C MET A 8 8.57 -39.89 -26.80
N PRO A 9 8.96 -40.68 -25.78
CA PRO A 9 8.82 -40.25 -24.38
C PRO A 9 9.71 -39.05 -24.02
N TYR A 10 10.90 -38.93 -24.62
CA TYR A 10 11.79 -37.77 -24.41
C TYR A 10 11.21 -36.49 -25.01
N LEU A 11 10.65 -36.57 -26.22
CA LEU A 11 9.99 -35.44 -26.86
C LEU A 11 8.76 -34.97 -26.07
N VAL A 12 7.93 -35.89 -25.61
CA VAL A 12 6.75 -35.59 -24.77
C VAL A 12 7.17 -34.96 -23.44
N GLY A 13 8.24 -35.46 -22.81
CA GLY A 13 8.82 -34.88 -21.60
C GLY A 13 9.31 -33.44 -21.80
N ALA A 14 10.05 -33.19 -22.87
CA ALA A 14 10.57 -31.86 -23.18
C ALA A 14 9.44 -30.83 -23.44
N VAL A 15 8.42 -31.22 -24.20
CA VAL A 15 7.27 -30.35 -24.49
C VAL A 15 6.47 -30.05 -23.22
N SER A 16 6.24 -31.04 -22.37
CA SER A 16 5.49 -30.84 -21.12
C SER A 16 6.22 -29.90 -20.16
N ALA A 17 7.54 -30.02 -20.01
CA ALA A 17 8.34 -29.11 -19.19
C ALA A 17 8.24 -27.65 -19.66
N VAL A 18 8.33 -27.43 -20.98
CA VAL A 18 8.22 -26.09 -21.59
C VAL A 18 6.83 -25.48 -21.35
N VAL A 19 5.76 -26.25 -21.57
CA VAL A 19 4.39 -25.79 -21.32
C VAL A 19 4.20 -25.43 -19.85
N THR A 20 4.69 -26.26 -18.94
CA THR A 20 4.57 -26.02 -17.49
C THR A 20 5.31 -24.75 -17.08
N ALA A 21 6.52 -24.51 -17.60
CA ALA A 21 7.28 -23.29 -17.34
C ALA A 21 6.56 -22.03 -17.86
N ILE A 22 5.94 -22.09 -19.04
CA ILE A 22 5.17 -20.97 -19.60
C ILE A 22 3.96 -20.66 -18.70
N VAL A 23 3.21 -21.69 -18.30
CA VAL A 23 2.03 -21.53 -17.43
C VAL A 23 2.42 -20.93 -16.08
N VAL A 24 3.49 -21.45 -15.45
CA VAL A 24 4.01 -20.91 -14.18
C VAL A 24 4.42 -19.44 -14.34
N LYS A 25 5.10 -19.09 -15.43
CA LYS A 25 5.52 -17.71 -15.70
C LYS A 25 4.34 -16.76 -15.87
N ILE A 26 3.28 -17.19 -16.55
CA ILE A 26 2.05 -16.40 -16.73
C ILE A 26 1.36 -16.16 -15.38
N ILE A 27 1.22 -17.20 -14.57
CA ILE A 27 0.57 -17.12 -13.24
C ILE A 27 1.38 -16.20 -12.32
N SER A 28 2.69 -16.44 -12.18
CA SER A 28 3.56 -15.61 -11.33
C SER A 28 3.50 -14.14 -11.71
N SER A 29 3.60 -13.82 -13.01
CA SER A 29 3.54 -12.44 -13.49
C SER A 29 2.20 -11.74 -13.20
N LYS A 30 1.09 -12.50 -13.17
CA LYS A 30 -0.23 -11.95 -12.83
C LYS A 30 -0.40 -11.72 -11.32
N VAL A 31 0.16 -12.59 -10.49
CA VAL A 31 0.11 -12.49 -9.02
C VAL A 31 0.92 -11.28 -8.53
N GLU A 32 2.11 -11.05 -9.08
CA GLU A 32 2.97 -9.92 -8.68
C GLU A 32 2.29 -8.56 -8.88
N LYS A 33 1.53 -8.40 -9.98
CA LYS A 33 0.79 -7.16 -10.27
C LYS A 33 -0.32 -6.91 -9.24
N GLN A 34 -1.07 -7.94 -8.87
CA GLN A 34 -2.13 -7.86 -7.87
C GLN A 34 -1.59 -7.48 -6.48
N LEU A 35 -0.43 -8.04 -6.10
CA LEU A 35 0.20 -7.74 -4.82
C LEU A 35 0.72 -6.30 -4.74
N ARG A 36 1.30 -5.78 -5.84
CA ARG A 36 1.74 -4.38 -5.91
C ARG A 36 0.59 -3.39 -5.73
N GLU A 37 -0.53 -3.63 -6.42
CA GLU A 37 -1.68 -2.73 -6.38
C GLU A 37 -2.38 -2.75 -5.00
N LYS A 38 -2.55 -3.95 -4.42
CA LYS A 38 -3.08 -4.11 -3.05
C LYS A 38 -2.15 -3.52 -1.99
N GLY A 39 -0.83 -3.74 -2.13
CA GLY A 39 0.17 -3.20 -1.19
C GLY A 39 0.13 -1.68 -1.13
N TYR A 40 0.06 -1.02 -2.30
CA TYR A 40 -0.03 0.44 -2.38
C TYR A 40 -1.34 0.99 -1.80
N ALA A 41 -2.47 0.33 -2.06
CA ALA A 41 -3.76 0.72 -1.49
C ALA A 41 -3.78 0.60 0.05
N VAL A 42 -3.21 -0.49 0.60
CA VAL A 42 -3.15 -0.71 2.05
C VAL A 42 -2.24 0.30 2.73
N GLU A 43 -1.09 0.64 2.14
CA GLU A 43 -0.20 1.68 2.66
C GLU A 43 -0.90 3.04 2.70
N LYS A 44 -1.60 3.42 1.64
CA LYS A 44 -2.33 4.70 1.56
C LYS A 44 -3.43 4.81 2.62
N ILE A 45 -4.19 3.74 2.86
CA ILE A 45 -5.23 3.70 3.90
C ILE A 45 -4.63 3.74 5.32
N ARG A 46 -3.40 3.22 5.51
CA ARG A 46 -2.74 3.23 6.82
C ARG A 46 -2.22 4.61 7.20
N VAL A 47 -1.70 5.37 6.23
CA VAL A 47 -1.21 6.74 6.45
C VAL A 47 -2.37 7.69 6.79
N GLU A 48 -3.49 7.59 6.09
CA GLU A 48 -4.64 8.48 6.31
C GLU A 48 -5.32 8.25 7.68
N ARG A 49 -5.23 7.05 8.24
CA ARG A 49 -5.75 6.74 9.58
C ARG A 49 -4.87 7.22 10.73
N ASN A 50 -3.66 7.69 10.47
CA ASN A 50 -2.77 8.24 11.50
C ASN A 50 -2.81 9.78 11.58
N VAL A 51 -3.91 10.41 11.15
CA VAL A 51 -4.14 11.83 11.43
C VAL A 51 -4.77 11.93 12.81
N THR A 52 -3.93 12.02 13.84
CA THR A 52 -4.39 12.25 15.21
C THR A 52 -5.04 13.63 15.28
N ARG A 53 -6.35 13.68 15.56
CA ARG A 53 -7.07 14.95 15.76
C ARG A 53 -7.03 15.30 17.23
N THR A 54 -6.35 16.38 17.57
CA THR A 54 -6.24 16.84 18.95
C THR A 54 -7.15 18.04 19.17
N THR A 55 -7.85 18.03 20.30
CA THR A 55 -8.77 19.09 20.69
C THR A 55 -8.03 20.12 21.53
N PHE A 56 -8.06 21.38 21.11
CA PHE A 56 -7.36 22.48 21.77
C PHE A 56 -8.34 23.51 22.29
N ARG A 57 -8.03 24.09 23.45
CA ARG A 57 -8.76 25.24 23.99
C ARG A 57 -7.97 26.51 23.71
N CYS A 58 -8.59 27.47 23.04
CA CYS A 58 -7.93 28.75 22.76
C CYS A 58 -7.75 29.55 24.06
N PRO A 59 -6.54 30.05 24.38
CA PRO A 59 -6.33 30.85 25.59
C PRO A 59 -7.02 32.23 25.54
N LYS A 60 -7.27 32.75 24.32
CA LYS A 60 -7.86 34.09 24.13
C LYS A 60 -9.40 34.08 24.18
N CYS A 61 -10.05 33.24 23.38
CA CYS A 61 -11.52 33.20 23.31
C CYS A 61 -12.16 32.05 24.11
N ARG A 62 -11.34 31.19 24.72
CA ARG A 62 -11.75 30.01 25.51
C ARG A 62 -12.58 28.96 24.74
N GLN A 63 -12.83 29.18 23.45
CA GLN A 63 -13.50 28.22 22.58
C GLN A 63 -12.60 27.01 22.31
N ILE A 64 -13.26 25.87 22.15
CA ILE A 64 -12.65 24.58 21.88
C ILE A 64 -12.70 24.36 20.37
N PHE A 65 -11.58 23.95 19.79
CA PHE A 65 -11.51 23.62 18.37
C PHE A 65 -10.63 22.40 18.16
N THR A 66 -10.91 21.65 17.10
CA THR A 66 -10.13 20.48 16.73
C THR A 66 -9.16 20.86 15.63
N ALA A 67 -7.90 20.44 15.76
CA ALA A 67 -6.90 20.57 14.71
C ALA A 67 -6.19 19.25 14.48
N GLU A 68 -5.78 19.03 13.24
CA GLU A 68 -4.96 17.89 12.87
C GLU A 68 -3.58 18.05 13.51
N GLU A 69 -3.20 17.09 14.36
CA GLU A 69 -1.89 17.05 14.96
C GLU A 69 -0.86 16.72 13.88
N LYS A 70 0.01 17.69 13.61
CA LYS A 70 1.18 17.52 12.76
C LYS A 70 2.41 17.30 13.64
N THR A 71 3.53 16.95 13.02
CA THR A 71 4.83 16.89 13.70
C THR A 71 5.09 18.18 14.48
N ARG A 72 5.25 18.08 15.80
CA ARG A 72 5.54 19.22 16.66
C ARG A 72 6.98 19.72 16.41
N PRO A 73 7.23 21.04 16.46
CA PRO A 73 6.26 22.09 16.75
C PRO A 73 5.47 22.53 15.51
N PHE A 74 4.15 22.66 15.65
CA PHE A 74 3.29 23.13 14.54
C PHE A 74 2.54 24.40 14.90
N LYS A 75 2.30 25.23 13.87
CA LYS A 75 1.52 26.47 13.99
C LYS A 75 0.05 26.13 13.89
N VAL A 76 -0.73 26.61 14.84
CA VAL A 76 -2.19 26.46 14.88
C VAL A 76 -2.85 27.83 14.94
N ARG A 77 -3.95 28.01 14.22
CA ARG A 77 -4.75 29.24 14.25
C ARG A 77 -6.12 28.92 14.81
N CYS A 78 -6.56 29.66 15.82
CA CYS A 78 -7.92 29.51 16.33
C CYS A 78 -8.92 30.01 15.27
N PRO A 79 -9.92 29.20 14.88
CA PRO A 79 -10.91 29.61 13.88
C PRO A 79 -11.86 30.70 14.40
N HIS A 80 -12.04 30.83 15.72
CA HIS A 80 -13.00 31.77 16.30
C HIS A 80 -12.45 33.19 16.49
N CYS A 81 -11.19 33.32 16.96
CA CYS A 81 -10.59 34.63 17.25
C CYS A 81 -9.37 34.97 16.40
N GLY A 82 -8.96 34.05 15.52
CA GLY A 82 -7.87 34.25 14.58
C GLY A 82 -6.47 34.26 15.18
N ILE A 83 -6.31 34.06 16.49
CA ILE A 83 -4.99 34.05 17.15
C ILE A 83 -4.14 32.88 16.62
N LYS A 84 -2.87 33.15 16.39
CA LYS A 84 -1.87 32.14 16.00
C LYS A 84 -1.09 31.72 17.24
N GLY A 85 -0.96 30.41 17.44
CA GLY A 85 -0.14 29.82 18.50
C GLY A 85 0.79 28.76 17.91
N MET A 86 1.81 28.39 18.67
CA MET A 86 2.73 27.31 18.35
C MET A 86 2.62 26.27 19.44
N LEU A 87 2.27 25.05 19.05
CA LEU A 87 2.19 23.91 19.97
C LEU A 87 3.54 23.21 19.97
N LYS A 88 4.19 23.19 21.14
CA LYS A 88 5.43 22.46 21.39
C LYS A 88 5.15 21.02 21.77
#